data_AF-A0A9E0BFI4-F1
#
_entry.id   AF-A0A9E0BFI4-F1
#
_cell.length_a   1.000
_cell.length_b   1.000
_cell.length_c   1.000
_cell.angle_alpha   90.00
_cell.angle_beta   90.00
_cell.angle_gamma   90.00
#
_symmetry.space_group_name_H-M   'P 1'
#
loop_
_entity.id
_entity.type
_entity.pdbx_description
1 polymer ?
#
loop_
_entity_poly.entity_id
_entity_poly.type
_entity_poly.pdbx_seq_one_letter_code
_entity_poly.pdbx_strand_id
1 'polypeptide(L)' 'MQNNHMYIAIDLKTFYASVECVERNLDPLDTNLVVADPQRTEKTICLAVSPSLKAFGISGRARLFEVVQKVK' A
#
# COMPACT_ATOMS: atom_id res chain seq x y z
N MET A 1 -33.55 -8.97 -29.28
CA MET A 1 -32.34 -9.62 -28.72
C MET A 1 -31.86 -8.73 -27.60
N GLN A 2 -31.80 -9.22 -26.36
CA GLN A 2 -31.25 -8.44 -25.24
C GLN A 2 -29.75 -8.26 -25.47
N ASN A 3 -29.28 -7.01 -25.46
CA ASN A 3 -27.86 -6.71 -25.48
C ASN A 3 -27.24 -7.24 -24.18
N ASN A 4 -26.31 -8.19 -24.30
CA ASN A 4 -25.61 -8.75 -23.16
C ASN A 4 -24.44 -7.83 -22.81
N HIS A 5 -24.69 -6.86 -21.92
CA HIS A 5 -23.65 -5.94 -21.46
C HIS A 5 -22.71 -6.65 -20.47
N MET A 6 -21.40 -6.56 -20.72
CA MET A 6 -20.36 -7.00 -19.78
C MET A 6 -19.68 -5.76 -19.19
N TYR A 7 -19.55 -5.74 -17.86
CA TYR A 7 -18.86 -4.68 -17.13
C TYR A 7 -17.67 -5.26 -16.39
N ILE A 8 -16.54 -4.56 -16.42
CA ILE A 8 -15.31 -4.94 -15.71
C ILE A 8 -14.89 -3.76 -14.84
N ALA A 9 -14.63 -4.02 -13.56
CA ALA A 9 -14.00 -3.06 -12.65
C ALA A 9 -12.56 -3.54 -12.36
N ILE A 10 -11.58 -2.66 -12.60
CA ILE A 10 -10.16 -2.96 -12.38
C ILE A 10 -9.65 -1.99 -11.32
N ASP A 11 -9.04 -2.54 -10.28
CA ASP A 11 -8.39 -1.80 -9.19
C ASP A 11 -6.93 -2.21 -9.07
N LEU A 12 -6.06 -1.23 -8.79
CA LEU A 12 -4.63 -1.45 -8.61
C LEU A 12 -4.30 -1.65 -7.14
N LYS A 13 -3.98 -2.90 -6.77
CA LYS A 13 -3.59 -3.24 -5.42
C LYS A 13 -2.34 -2.44 -5.01
N THR A 14 -2.42 -1.78 -3.85
CA THR A 14 -1.29 -1.06 -3.24
C THR A 14 -0.68 0.04 -4.12
N PHE A 15 -1.50 0.72 -4.92
CA PHE A 15 -1.08 1.69 -5.93
C PHE A 15 0.08 2.62 -5.53
N TYR A 16 -0.06 3.41 -4.45
CA TYR A 16 1.01 4.33 -4.06
C TYR A 16 2.31 3.63 -3.69
N ALA A 17 2.25 2.48 -3.02
CA ALA A 17 3.46 1.73 -2.72
C ALA A 17 4.13 1.21 -4.00
N SER A 18 3.33 0.79 -4.99
CA SER A 18 3.86 0.36 -6.29
C SER A 18 4.53 1.50 -7.05
N VAL A 19 3.92 2.69 -7.08
CA VAL A 19 4.51 3.89 -7.70
C VAL A 19 5.82 4.26 -7.00
N GLU A 20 5.82 4.36 -5.67
CA GLU A 20 7.01 4.73 -4.90
C GLU A 20 8.15 3.71 -5.05
N CYS A 21 7.86 2.42 -5.19
CA CYS A 21 8.86 1.40 -5.51
C CYS A 21 9.45 1.61 -6.91
N VAL A 22 8.61 1.76 -7.94
CA VAL A 22 9.07 1.92 -9.33
C VAL A 22 9.91 3.19 -9.50
N GLU A 23 9.48 4.32 -8.95
CA GLU A 23 10.22 5.59 -8.95
C GLU A 23 11.62 5.47 -8.30
N ARG A 24 11.80 4.49 -7.39
CA ARG A 24 13.07 4.19 -6.71
C ARG A 24 13.83 3.01 -7.32
N ASN A 25 13.38 2.46 -8.45
CA ASN A 25 13.93 1.24 -9.06
C ASN A 25 13.89 0.01 -8.13
N LEU A 26 12.82 -0.13 -7.35
CA LEU A 26 12.59 -1.24 -6.42
C LEU A 26 11.47 -2.15 -6.92
N ASP A 27 11.52 -3.45 -6.58
CA ASP A 27 10.44 -4.39 -6.90
C ASP A 27 9.26 -4.20 -5.94
N PRO A 28 8.06 -3.81 -6.43
CA PRO A 28 6.89 -3.58 -5.59
C PRO A 28 6.33 -4.84 -4.90
N LEU A 29 6.70 -6.05 -5.34
CA LEU A 29 6.23 -7.30 -4.75
C LEU A 29 7.15 -7.82 -3.63
N ASP A 30 8.42 -7.41 -3.62
CA ASP A 30 9.40 -7.84 -2.62
C ASP A 30 9.74 -6.74 -1.60
N THR A 31 9.75 -5.48 -2.03
CA THR A 31 10.26 -4.37 -1.20
C THR A 31 9.34 -4.00 -0.05
N ASN A 32 9.87 -4.04 1.18
CA ASN A 32 9.19 -3.55 2.38
C ASN A 32 9.06 -2.02 2.38
N LEU A 33 7.95 -1.51 1.84
CA LEU A 33 7.67 -0.07 1.73
C LEU A 33 6.30 0.30 2.32
N VAL A 34 6.24 1.48 2.96
CA VAL A 34 5.02 2.15 3.42
C VAL A 34 5.00 3.58 2.89
N VAL A 35 3.82 4.05 2.50
CA VAL A 35 3.60 5.45 2.07
C VAL A 35 2.77 6.15 3.14
N ALA A 36 3.33 7.19 3.75
CA ALA A 36 2.68 8.01 4.77
C ALA A 36 3.28 9.42 4.77
N ASP A 37 2.55 10.40 5.32
CA ASP A 37 3.05 11.76 5.53
C ASP A 37 3.52 11.94 6.99
N PRO A 38 4.82 11.82 7.28
CA PRO A 38 5.35 11.92 8.63
C PRO A 38 5.34 13.37 9.18
N GLN A 39 5.16 14.40 8.34
CA GLN A 39 5.18 15.80 8.78
C GLN A 39 3.95 16.16 9.62
N ARG A 40 2.86 15.39 9.48
CA ARG A 40 1.65 15.55 10.29
C ARG A 40 1.87 15.07 11.73
N THR A 41 1.91 13.75 11.91
CA THR A 41 2.21 13.05 13.18
C THR A 41 2.50 11.57 12.88
N GLU A 42 3.08 10.84 13.82
CA GLU A 42 3.16 9.37 13.77
C GLU A 42 1.77 8.67 13.80
N LYS A 43 0.70 9.39 14.18
CA LYS A 43 -0.70 8.92 14.12
C LYS A 43 -1.34 9.09 12.74
N THR A 44 -0.59 9.58 11.75
CA THR A 44 -1.04 9.67 10.37
C THR A 44 -1.43 8.31 9.82
N ILE A 45 -2.40 8.28 8.91
CA ILE A 45 -2.78 7.05 8.23
C ILE A 45 -1.74 6.71 7.16
N CYS A 46 -1.37 5.44 7.05
CA CYS A 46 -0.60 4.99 5.90
C CYS A 46 -1.51 4.98 4.66
N LEU A 47 -1.09 5.66 3.61
CA LEU A 47 -1.79 5.73 2.32
C LEU A 47 -1.67 4.42 1.54
N ALA A 48 -0.53 3.74 1.67
CA ALA A 48 -0.33 2.40 1.15
C ALA A 48 0.72 1.64 1.97
N VAL A 49 0.57 0.33 1.98
CA VAL A 49 1.53 -0.63 2.56
C VAL A 49 1.80 -1.67 1.48
N SER A 50 3.07 -1.89 1.14
CA SER A 50 3.49 -2.89 0.15
C SER A 50 3.02 -4.31 0.51
N PRO A 51 2.84 -5.21 -0.49
CA PRO A 51 2.48 -6.60 -0.25
C PRO A 51 3.42 -7.33 0.71
N SER A 52 4.73 -7.17 0.55
CA SER A 52 5.73 -7.79 1.42
C SER A 52 5.63 -7.29 2.86
N LEU A 53 5.44 -5.98 3.07
CA LEU A 53 5.27 -5.42 4.42
C LEU A 53 3.94 -5.87 5.07
N LYS A 54 2.89 -6.08 4.29
CA LYS A 54 1.63 -6.68 4.79
C LYS A 54 1.81 -8.12 5.28
N ALA A 55 2.77 -8.88 4.75
CA ALA A 55 3.04 -10.24 5.18
C ALA A 55 3.50 -10.33 6.65
N PHE A 56 4.03 -9.23 7.21
CA PHE A 56 4.35 -9.07 8.64
C PHE A 56 3.12 -8.79 9.52
N GLY A 57 1.91 -8.96 8.99
CA GLY A 57 0.65 -8.72 9.71
C GLY A 57 0.34 -7.24 9.92
N ILE A 58 0.92 -6.34 9.13
CA ILE A 58 0.58 -4.91 9.13
C ILE A 58 -0.70 -4.72 8.32
N SER A 59 -1.70 -4.07 8.92
CA SER A 59 -2.98 -3.82 8.24
C SER A 59 -2.81 -2.80 7.11
N GLY A 60 -3.62 -2.93 6.05
CA GLY A 60 -3.62 -1.97 4.94
C GLY A 60 -4.11 -0.57 5.31
N ARG A 61 -4.65 -0.37 6.52
CA ARG A 61 -5.09 0.93 7.06
C ARG A 61 -4.34 1.29 8.35
N ALA A 62 -3.13 0.75 8.53
CA ALA A 62 -2.31 1.00 9.71
C ALA A 62 -1.96 2.48 9.85
N ARG A 63 -1.72 2.92 11.08
CA ARG A 63 -1.09 4.20 11.39
C ARG A 63 0.43 4.04 11.38
N LEU A 64 1.15 5.12 11.07
CA LEU A 64 2.60 5.06 10.94
C LEU A 64 3.29 4.54 12.22
N PHE A 65 2.81 4.92 13.41
CA PHE A 65 3.36 4.42 14.67
C PHE A 65 3.20 2.89 14.83
N GLU A 66 2.10 2.30 14.35
CA GLU A 66 1.86 0.85 14.42
C GLU A 66 2.85 0.10 13.52
N VAL A 67 3.15 0.67 12.34
CA VAL A 67 4.17 0.15 11.43
C VAL A 67 5.55 0.21 12.08
N VAL A 68 5.92 1.37 12.65
CA VAL A 68 7.23 1.55 13.31
C VAL A 68 7.40 0.60 14.51
N GLN A 69 6.33 0.35 15.28
CA GLN A 69 6.36 -0.58 16.41
C GLN A 69 6.51 -2.04 15.99
N LYS A 70 5.97 -2.44 14.83
CA LYS A 70 6.05 -3.82 14.33
C LYS A 70 7.35 -4.16 13.60
N VAL A 71 8.02 -3.14 13.05
CA VAL A 71 9.25 -3.31 12.25
C VAL A 71 10.52 -3.15 13.11
N LYS A 72 10.40 -2.58 14.31
CA LYS A 72 11.47 -2.59 15.33
C LYS A 72 11.56 -3.96 16.02
#